data_AF-A0A352PAN7-F1
#
_entry.id   AF-A0A352PAN7-F1
#
_cell.length_a   1.000
_cell.length_b   1.000
_cell.length_c   1.000
_cell.angle_alpha   90.00
_cell.angle_beta   90.00
_cell.angle_gamma   90.00
#
_symmetry.space_group_name_H-M   'P 1'
#
loop_
_entity.id
_entity.type
_entity.pdbx_description
1 polymer ?
#
loop_
_entity_poly.entity_id
_entity_poly.type
_entity_poly.pdbx_seq_one_letter_code
_entity_poly.pdbx_strand_id
1 'polypeptide(L)'
;MKVYFGASISLDRSMLPIYQEINRELKTLGHEITSKHVVDPDLTKGEWQKQYVPRELFKRETDRLDKSDVMVAEVTSPSWGTAFLIEYALNHGKPVLALYYKEAAMPLPMMIEGHPDLYVAHYSKGNVRTVLKKNLEDFASITRRKGKLIVIDGTDGSGKGTQTELLLKYLEQHKVKNKYIDFPRYYTSFHGQMVGRYLAGEFGNKESASPYLSSLFYAMDRLTARDEIVDWLEEGNTVVANRYTTSSMAFQTARIEKKKREEFLKWLYEMEYKEHKLPKEDVVIFLYVPVEISQKLIEQKAKREYAKGKKKDEYEADVEYQKEVLRLYLELAKKYKHWEVIRCVDSKGKLLPVTKVHQKIMKALKRHGVV
;
A
#
# COMPACT_ATOMS: atom_id res chain seq x y z
N MET A 1 13.41 12.84 12.28
CA MET A 1 13.94 12.11 11.11
C MET A 1 15.07 12.91 10.48
N LYS A 2 16.06 12.21 9.97
CA LYS A 2 17.10 12.72 9.06
C LYS A 2 16.59 12.67 7.63
N VAL A 3 16.61 13.80 6.94
CA VAL A 3 16.06 13.99 5.60
C VAL A 3 17.21 14.29 4.64
N TYR A 4 17.32 13.47 3.60
CA TYR A 4 18.08 13.87 2.42
C TYR A 4 17.15 14.71 1.52
N PHE A 5 17.47 15.99 1.36
CA PHE A 5 16.78 16.85 0.42
C PHE A 5 17.50 16.90 -0.93
N GLY A 6 16.84 16.50 -2.01
CA GLY A 6 17.37 16.55 -3.38
C GLY A 6 16.60 17.56 -4.24
N ALA A 7 17.28 18.27 -5.14
CA ALA A 7 16.67 19.19 -6.09
C ALA A 7 17.61 19.46 -7.28
N SER A 8 17.13 20.20 -8.28
CA SER A 8 18.01 20.68 -9.37
C SER A 8 18.98 21.75 -8.87
N ILE A 9 20.28 21.53 -9.08
CA ILE A 9 21.33 22.45 -8.59
C ILE A 9 22.35 22.88 -9.66
N SER A 10 22.38 22.24 -10.84
CA SER A 10 23.50 22.36 -11.79
C SER A 10 23.23 23.19 -13.04
N LEU A 11 21.96 23.43 -13.40
CA LEU A 11 21.60 24.10 -14.67
C LEU A 11 20.84 25.41 -14.43
N ASP A 12 19.87 25.38 -13.53
CA ASP A 12 19.03 26.53 -13.18
C ASP A 12 18.88 26.61 -11.65
N ARG A 13 18.93 27.83 -11.13
CA ARG A 13 18.85 28.15 -9.70
C ARG A 13 17.67 29.08 -9.39
N SER A 14 16.78 29.33 -10.35
CA SER A 14 15.56 30.13 -10.20
C SER A 14 14.65 29.64 -9.06
N MET A 15 14.63 28.32 -8.84
CA MET A 15 13.84 27.66 -7.79
C MET A 15 14.51 27.66 -6.40
N LEU A 16 15.73 28.21 -6.26
CA LEU A 16 16.46 28.24 -4.98
C LEU A 16 15.66 28.83 -3.81
N PRO A 17 14.89 29.93 -3.97
CA PRO A 17 14.06 30.45 -2.87
C PRO A 17 13.03 29.44 -2.36
N ILE A 18 12.45 28.64 -3.27
CA ILE A 18 11.49 27.58 -2.93
C ILE A 18 12.21 26.44 -2.20
N TYR A 19 13.40 26.06 -2.65
CA TYR A 19 14.22 25.05 -1.97
C TYR A 19 14.58 25.47 -0.53
N GLN A 20 14.92 26.75 -0.35
CA GLN A 20 15.19 27.33 0.97
C GLN A 20 13.94 27.36 1.86
N GLU A 21 12.76 27.65 1.30
CA GLU A 21 11.48 27.55 2.01
C GLU A 21 11.21 26.11 2.48
N ILE A 22 11.32 25.12 1.59
CA ILE A 22 11.16 23.70 1.93
C ILE A 22 12.10 23.30 3.08
N ASN A 23 13.38 23.67 2.99
CA ASN A 23 14.37 23.34 4.03
C ASN A 23 14.06 24.01 5.37
N ARG A 24 13.52 25.23 5.35
CA ARG A 24 13.09 25.93 6.56
C ARG A 24 11.91 25.21 7.21
N GLU A 25 10.90 24.85 6.42
CA GLU A 25 9.73 24.13 6.93
C GLU A 25 10.07 22.73 7.45
N LEU A 26 10.96 22.00 6.77
CA LEU A 26 11.50 20.73 7.28
C LEU A 26 12.14 20.89 8.67
N LYS A 27 12.94 21.95 8.88
CA LYS A 27 13.54 22.25 10.19
C LYS A 27 12.49 22.66 11.23
N THR A 28 11.50 23.47 10.84
CA THR A 28 10.37 23.88 11.71
C THR A 28 9.57 22.67 12.20
N LEU A 29 9.46 21.61 11.38
CA LEU A 29 8.83 20.34 11.74
C LEU A 29 9.75 19.42 12.58
N GLY A 30 10.95 19.87 12.94
CA GLY A 30 11.89 19.12 13.77
C GLY A 30 12.75 18.10 13.01
N HIS A 31 12.84 18.19 11.68
CA HIS A 31 13.67 17.30 10.87
C HIS A 31 15.11 17.83 10.71
N GLU A 32 16.07 16.92 10.71
CA GLU A 32 17.49 17.22 10.44
C GLU A 32 17.76 17.03 8.94
N ILE A 33 18.43 17.98 8.29
CA ILE A 33 18.70 17.91 6.85
C ILE A 33 20.18 17.59 6.61
N THR A 34 20.44 16.47 5.92
CA THR A 34 21.80 15.94 5.69
C THR A 34 22.47 16.51 4.44
N SER A 35 21.70 17.04 3.50
CA SER A 35 22.16 17.57 2.20
C SER A 35 22.12 19.11 2.12
N LYS A 36 22.63 19.80 3.15
CA LYS A 36 22.59 21.28 3.28
C LYS A 36 23.11 22.05 2.06
N HIS A 37 24.03 21.46 1.30
CA HIS A 37 24.62 22.06 0.10
C HIS A 37 23.57 22.39 -0.98
N VAL A 38 22.44 21.67 -1.05
CA VAL A 38 21.43 21.87 -2.12
C VAL A 38 20.85 23.30 -2.10
N VAL A 39 20.76 23.92 -0.92
CA VAL A 39 20.22 25.28 -0.72
C VAL A 39 21.28 26.37 -0.52
N ASP A 40 22.56 26.02 -0.67
CA ASP A 40 23.67 26.97 -0.52
C ASP A 40 23.69 27.92 -1.73
N PRO A 41 23.48 29.25 -1.57
CA PRO A 41 23.40 30.20 -2.69
C PRO A 41 24.69 30.34 -3.49
N ASP A 42 25.83 29.95 -2.91
CA ASP A 42 27.14 30.03 -3.56
C ASP A 42 27.52 28.73 -4.29
N LEU A 43 26.74 27.67 -4.10
CA LEU A 43 26.88 26.43 -4.84
C LEU A 43 26.82 26.70 -6.35
N THR A 44 27.75 26.10 -7.09
CA THR A 44 27.92 26.20 -8.56
C THR A 44 28.44 27.54 -9.11
N LYS A 45 28.87 28.47 -8.25
CA LYS A 45 29.64 29.64 -8.70
C LYS A 45 31.05 29.20 -9.17
N GLY A 46 31.47 29.66 -10.34
CA GLY A 46 32.78 29.34 -10.94
C GLY A 46 32.87 27.92 -11.51
N GLU A 47 34.09 27.40 -11.72
CA GLU A 47 34.33 26.04 -12.25
C GLU A 47 34.14 24.95 -11.18
N TRP A 48 32.96 24.90 -10.58
CA TRP A 48 32.65 24.00 -9.47
C TRP A 48 32.87 22.52 -9.80
N GLN A 49 32.72 22.11 -11.07
CA GLN A 49 32.98 20.73 -11.50
C GLN A 49 34.44 20.32 -11.27
N LYS A 50 35.39 21.27 -11.34
CA LYS A 50 36.82 21.00 -11.08
C LYS A 50 37.11 20.73 -9.61
N GLN A 51 36.18 21.04 -8.71
CA GLN A 51 36.32 20.81 -7.27
C GLN A 51 35.92 19.38 -6.84
N TYR A 52 35.43 18.55 -7.77
CA TYR A 52 34.89 17.23 -7.45
C TYR A 52 35.48 16.12 -8.32
N VAL A 53 35.84 15.01 -7.67
CA VAL A 53 36.10 13.73 -8.36
C VAL A 53 34.76 12.99 -8.48
N PRO A 54 34.32 12.59 -9.70
CA PRO A 54 32.96 12.04 -9.90
C PRO A 54 32.60 10.85 -8.99
N ARG A 55 33.52 9.91 -8.80
CA ARG A 55 33.32 8.73 -7.93
C ARG A 55 33.14 9.13 -6.46
N GLU A 56 33.89 10.12 -5.99
CA GLU A 56 33.82 10.59 -4.62
C GLU A 56 32.54 11.39 -4.38
N LEU A 57 32.10 12.19 -5.36
CA LEU A 57 30.82 12.89 -5.31
C LEU A 57 29.66 11.91 -5.18
N PHE A 58 29.62 10.87 -6.03
CA PHE A 58 28.59 9.85 -5.98
C PHE A 58 28.55 9.17 -4.60
N LYS A 59 29.72 8.68 -4.13
CA LYS A 59 29.83 8.04 -2.82
C LYS A 59 29.39 8.95 -1.68
N ARG A 60 29.78 10.23 -1.71
CA ARG A 60 29.39 11.22 -0.69
C ARG A 60 27.88 11.39 -0.62
N GLU A 61 27.20 11.48 -1.76
CA GLU A 61 25.75 11.65 -1.80
C GLU A 61 25.01 10.38 -1.36
N THR A 62 25.44 9.20 -1.79
CA THR A 62 24.86 7.93 -1.33
C THR A 62 25.10 7.71 0.16
N ASP A 63 26.30 7.99 0.69
CA ASP A 63 26.61 7.85 2.12
C ASP A 63 25.75 8.79 2.99
N ARG A 64 25.40 9.98 2.48
CA ARG A 64 24.48 10.91 3.15
C ARG A 64 23.06 10.37 3.12
N LEU A 65 22.62 9.88 1.98
CA LEU A 65 21.30 9.31 1.79
C LEU A 65 21.12 8.06 2.67
N ASP A 66 22.14 7.21 2.78
CA ASP A 66 22.21 6.03 3.66
C ASP A 66 22.01 6.38 5.14
N LYS A 67 22.54 7.53 5.57
CA LYS A 67 22.36 8.05 6.94
C LYS A 67 21.04 8.78 7.18
N SER A 68 20.25 9.01 6.13
CA SER A 68 18.91 9.60 6.23
C SER A 68 17.83 8.54 6.40
N ASP A 69 16.75 8.89 7.09
CA ASP A 69 15.57 8.02 7.24
C ASP A 69 14.67 8.07 5.98
N VAL A 70 14.72 9.20 5.25
CA VAL A 70 13.83 9.52 4.12
C VAL A 70 14.53 10.43 3.11
N MET A 71 14.12 10.35 1.85
CA MET A 71 14.42 11.36 0.83
C MET A 71 13.20 12.25 0.56
N VAL A 72 13.42 13.57 0.54
CA VAL A 72 12.48 14.54 -0.01
C VAL A 72 13.12 15.13 -1.27
N ALA A 73 12.48 14.98 -2.42
CA ALA A 73 13.01 15.42 -3.70
C ALA A 73 12.09 16.48 -4.31
N GLU A 74 12.60 17.67 -4.60
CA GLU A 74 11.90 18.64 -5.43
C GLU A 74 12.14 18.29 -6.91
N VAL A 75 11.06 17.96 -7.62
CA VAL A 75 11.12 17.35 -8.96
C VAL A 75 10.54 18.24 -10.05
N THR A 76 10.28 19.52 -9.75
CA THR A 76 9.72 20.46 -10.73
C THR A 76 10.72 20.78 -11.83
N SER A 77 11.98 21.03 -11.43
CA SER A 77 13.07 21.28 -12.38
C SER A 77 13.84 19.99 -12.69
N PRO A 78 14.18 19.71 -13.96
CA PRO A 78 14.96 18.53 -14.33
C PRO A 78 16.29 18.43 -13.57
N SER A 79 16.59 17.24 -13.04
CA SER A 79 17.84 16.94 -12.33
C SER A 79 18.18 15.46 -12.42
N TRP A 80 19.17 15.12 -13.25
CA TRP A 80 19.63 13.72 -13.38
C TRP A 80 20.20 13.20 -12.06
N GLY A 81 20.98 14.02 -11.35
CA GLY A 81 21.53 13.63 -10.05
C GLY A 81 20.44 13.30 -9.04
N THR A 82 19.37 14.11 -8.99
CA THR A 82 18.23 13.81 -8.11
C THR A 82 17.51 12.54 -8.55
N ALA A 83 17.28 12.34 -9.85
CA ALA A 83 16.64 11.13 -10.36
C ALA A 83 17.44 9.85 -10.02
N PHE A 84 18.77 9.86 -10.18
CA PHE A 84 19.62 8.73 -9.75
C PHE A 84 19.54 8.46 -8.25
N LEU A 85 19.47 9.51 -7.44
CA LEU A 85 19.38 9.37 -5.99
C LEU A 85 18.00 8.90 -5.53
N ILE A 86 16.92 9.27 -6.22
CA ILE A 86 15.57 8.74 -5.98
C ILE A 86 15.59 7.21 -6.15
N GLU A 87 16.07 6.72 -7.29
CA GLU A 87 16.17 5.27 -7.55
C GLU A 87 17.08 4.56 -6.55
N TYR A 88 18.21 5.19 -6.18
CA TYR A 88 19.07 4.64 -5.15
C TYR A 88 18.34 4.49 -3.82
N ALA A 89 17.63 5.53 -3.35
CA ALA A 89 16.89 5.48 -2.09
C ALA A 89 15.83 4.37 -2.10
N LEU A 90 15.03 4.29 -3.17
CA LEU A 90 13.97 3.28 -3.29
C LEU A 90 14.53 1.85 -3.27
N ASN A 91 15.64 1.61 -3.99
CA ASN A 91 16.30 0.29 -3.99
C ASN A 91 16.94 -0.08 -2.64
N HIS A 92 17.17 0.89 -1.75
CA HIS A 92 17.66 0.67 -0.39
C HIS A 92 16.54 0.75 0.66
N GLY A 93 15.27 0.69 0.23
CA GLY A 93 14.10 0.66 1.12
C GLY A 93 13.82 1.99 1.82
N LYS A 94 14.38 3.10 1.33
CA LYS A 94 14.11 4.43 1.89
C LYS A 94 12.87 5.02 1.23
N PRO A 95 11.88 5.50 2.01
CA PRO A 95 10.74 6.19 1.45
C PRO A 95 11.19 7.50 0.78
N VAL A 96 10.54 7.82 -0.35
CA VAL A 96 10.82 9.04 -1.12
C VAL A 96 9.54 9.84 -1.33
N LEU A 97 9.57 11.12 -0.94
CA LEU A 97 8.54 12.11 -1.23
C LEU A 97 9.03 13.00 -2.38
N ALA A 98 8.42 12.85 -3.56
CA ALA A 98 8.61 13.77 -4.69
C ALA A 98 7.63 14.93 -4.58
N LEU A 99 8.16 16.13 -4.36
CA LEU A 99 7.42 17.38 -4.30
C LEU A 99 7.40 18.02 -5.69
N TYR A 100 6.19 18.29 -6.18
CA TYR A 100 5.97 19.00 -7.44
C TYR A 100 5.21 20.31 -7.21
N TYR A 101 5.75 21.40 -7.74
CA TYR A 101 5.21 22.73 -7.58
C TYR A 101 4.09 22.98 -8.60
N LYS A 102 2.85 23.15 -8.14
CA LYS A 102 1.67 23.26 -9.01
C LYS A 102 1.68 24.48 -9.92
N GLU A 103 2.29 25.57 -9.46
CA GLU A 103 2.36 26.82 -10.23
C GLU A 103 3.53 26.81 -11.24
N ALA A 104 4.24 25.69 -11.39
CA ALA A 104 5.27 25.55 -12.40
C ALA A 104 4.67 25.53 -13.81
N ALA A 105 5.37 26.15 -14.76
CA ALA A 105 5.00 26.10 -16.18
C ALA A 105 5.26 24.73 -16.82
N MET A 106 6.19 23.94 -16.26
CA MET A 106 6.53 22.60 -16.75
C MET A 106 5.62 21.55 -16.10
N PRO A 107 5.12 20.56 -16.86
CA PRO A 107 4.32 19.47 -16.31
C PRO A 107 5.15 18.53 -15.43
N LEU A 108 4.47 17.76 -14.56
CA LEU A 108 5.08 16.70 -13.76
C LEU A 108 5.80 15.69 -14.68
N PRO A 109 7.08 15.35 -14.43
CA PRO A 109 7.77 14.36 -15.24
C PRO A 109 7.06 13.00 -15.24
N MET A 110 6.78 12.46 -16.44
CA MET A 110 6.01 11.21 -16.61
C MET A 110 6.61 10.02 -15.86
N MET A 111 7.94 9.93 -15.79
CA MET A 111 8.63 8.86 -15.04
C MET A 111 8.40 8.98 -13.54
N ILE A 112 8.31 10.21 -13.02
CA ILE A 112 8.01 10.48 -11.60
C ILE A 112 6.54 10.14 -11.32
N GLU A 113 5.63 10.57 -12.18
CA GLU A 113 4.20 10.26 -12.06
C GLU A 113 3.88 8.76 -12.15
N GLY A 114 4.63 8.04 -12.99
CA GLY A 114 4.47 6.62 -13.24
C GLY A 114 5.14 5.71 -12.22
N HIS A 115 6.01 6.23 -11.34
CA HIS A 115 6.79 5.39 -10.45
C HIS A 115 5.90 4.82 -9.30
N PRO A 116 5.78 3.48 -9.17
CA PRO A 116 4.80 2.86 -8.25
C PRO A 116 5.13 3.06 -6.76
N ASP A 117 6.42 3.16 -6.45
CA ASP A 117 6.90 3.29 -5.06
C ASP A 117 7.19 4.73 -4.63
N LEU A 118 7.00 5.69 -5.54
CA LEU A 118 7.23 7.11 -5.25
C LEU A 118 5.94 7.75 -4.73
N TYR A 119 6.06 8.49 -3.63
CA TYR A 119 4.97 9.33 -3.14
C TYR A 119 5.11 10.69 -3.80
N VAL A 120 4.21 10.98 -4.74
CA VAL A 120 4.16 12.28 -5.42
C VAL A 120 3.18 13.16 -4.67
N ALA A 121 3.65 14.31 -4.19
CA ALA A 121 2.81 15.30 -3.55
C ALA A 121 2.92 16.63 -4.27
N HIS A 122 1.76 17.16 -4.63
CA HIS A 122 1.66 18.47 -5.24
C HIS A 122 1.56 19.53 -4.16
N TYR A 123 2.37 20.58 -4.25
CA TYR A 123 2.34 21.71 -3.34
C TYR A 123 2.25 23.03 -4.10
N SER A 124 1.83 24.05 -3.38
CA SER A 124 1.66 25.42 -3.83
C SER A 124 2.32 26.35 -2.83
N LYS A 125 2.48 27.62 -3.20
CA LYS A 125 2.94 28.64 -2.26
C LYS A 125 1.99 28.70 -1.05
N GLY A 126 2.53 28.54 0.15
CA GLY A 126 1.78 28.62 1.41
C GLY A 126 1.19 27.31 1.96
N ASN A 127 1.25 26.18 1.24
CA ASN A 127 0.80 24.88 1.78
C ASN A 127 1.92 23.85 1.97
N VAL A 128 3.16 24.18 1.60
CA VAL A 128 4.30 23.26 1.63
C VAL A 128 4.52 22.62 3.00
N ARG A 129 4.37 23.39 4.09
CA ARG A 129 4.46 22.87 5.45
C ARG A 129 3.44 21.76 5.73
N THR A 130 2.19 21.97 5.31
CA THR A 130 1.10 20.98 5.49
C THR A 130 1.37 19.72 4.68
N VAL A 131 1.82 19.88 3.44
CA VAL A 131 2.17 18.76 2.55
C VAL A 131 3.33 17.94 3.13
N LEU A 132 4.38 18.60 3.59
CA LEU A 132 5.52 17.98 4.26
C LEU A 132 5.07 17.24 5.53
N LYS A 133 4.33 17.91 6.42
CA LYS A 133 3.85 17.32 7.67
C LYS A 133 3.05 16.04 7.43
N LYS A 134 2.02 16.10 6.57
CA LYS A 134 1.14 14.93 6.26
C LYS A 134 1.95 13.73 5.78
N ASN A 135 2.90 13.93 4.87
CA ASN A 135 3.65 12.82 4.28
C ASN A 135 4.79 12.32 5.16
N LEU A 136 5.45 13.20 5.92
CA LEU A 136 6.55 12.80 6.78
C LEU A 136 6.07 12.15 8.08
N GLU A 137 4.88 12.48 8.59
CA GLU A 137 4.27 11.75 9.71
C GLU A 137 3.95 10.30 9.32
N ASP A 138 3.44 10.08 8.10
CA ASP A 138 3.21 8.76 7.51
C ASP A 138 4.52 7.97 7.33
N PHE A 139 5.57 8.58 6.80
CA PHE A 139 6.87 7.90 6.69
C PHE A 139 7.50 7.60 8.06
N ALA A 140 7.28 8.47 9.04
CA ALA A 140 7.71 8.22 10.40
C ALA A 140 6.98 7.02 11.02
N SER A 141 5.72 6.76 10.70
CA SER A 141 5.01 5.56 11.20
C SER A 141 5.53 4.28 10.52
N ILE A 142 5.79 4.33 9.21
CA ILE A 142 6.40 3.23 8.45
C ILE A 142 7.76 2.84 9.02
N THR A 143 8.60 3.81 9.37
CA THR A 143 9.95 3.57 9.93
C THR A 143 9.92 3.16 11.40
N ARG A 144 8.90 3.55 12.17
CA ARG A 144 8.70 3.16 13.58
C ARG A 144 8.09 1.79 13.76
N ARG A 145 7.39 1.28 12.74
CA ARG A 145 6.77 -0.04 12.74
C ARG A 145 7.75 -1.14 13.11
N LYS A 146 7.44 -1.87 14.19
CA LYS A 146 8.19 -3.05 14.65
C LYS A 146 7.47 -4.36 14.31
N GLY A 147 6.15 -4.30 14.16
CA GLY A 147 5.27 -5.43 13.89
C GLY A 147 5.08 -5.72 12.41
N LYS A 148 4.38 -6.82 12.13
CA LYS A 148 4.12 -7.36 10.78
C LYS A 148 2.63 -7.42 10.47
N LEU A 149 2.25 -7.16 9.23
CA LEU A 149 0.86 -7.20 8.76
C LEU A 149 0.74 -8.33 7.76
N ILE A 150 0.01 -9.36 8.17
CA ILE A 150 -0.27 -10.56 7.38
C ILE A 150 -1.72 -10.46 6.93
N VAL A 151 -1.94 -10.44 5.62
CA VAL A 151 -3.30 -10.49 5.06
C VAL A 151 -3.61 -11.91 4.62
N ILE A 152 -4.73 -12.47 5.09
CA ILE A 152 -5.30 -13.71 4.54
C ILE A 152 -6.44 -13.33 3.60
N ASP A 153 -6.30 -13.63 2.32
CA ASP A 153 -7.28 -13.29 1.30
C ASP A 153 -7.65 -14.47 0.38
N GLY A 154 -8.69 -14.29 -0.44
CA GLY A 154 -9.22 -15.29 -1.33
C GLY A 154 -10.71 -15.10 -1.63
N THR A 155 -11.21 -15.89 -2.57
CA THR A 155 -12.63 -15.94 -2.94
C THR A 155 -13.48 -16.45 -1.78
N ASP A 156 -14.79 -16.24 -1.83
CA ASP A 156 -15.69 -16.78 -0.82
C ASP A 156 -15.70 -18.32 -0.88
N GLY A 157 -15.74 -18.95 0.29
CA GLY A 157 -15.61 -20.41 0.41
C GLY A 157 -14.17 -20.94 0.42
N SER A 158 -13.13 -20.10 0.30
CA SER A 158 -11.72 -20.55 0.29
C SER A 158 -11.13 -20.99 1.65
N GLY A 159 -11.86 -20.81 2.75
CA GLY A 159 -11.39 -21.20 4.09
C GLY A 159 -10.60 -20.14 4.86
N LYS A 160 -10.65 -18.86 4.45
CA LYS A 160 -9.94 -17.73 5.11
C LYS A 160 -10.12 -17.68 6.62
N GLY A 161 -11.37 -17.70 7.10
CA GLY A 161 -11.67 -17.63 8.54
C GLY A 161 -11.01 -18.77 9.32
N THR A 162 -11.13 -20.00 8.82
CA THR A 162 -10.49 -21.18 9.43
C THR A 162 -8.96 -21.05 9.48
N GLN A 163 -8.34 -20.60 8.38
CA GLN A 163 -6.88 -20.45 8.35
C GLN A 163 -6.40 -19.28 9.20
N THR A 164 -7.20 -18.22 9.33
CA THR A 164 -6.92 -17.08 10.21
C THR A 164 -6.97 -17.50 11.66
N GLU A 165 -7.99 -18.24 12.07
CA GLU A 165 -8.11 -18.76 13.44
C GLU A 165 -6.93 -19.68 13.80
N LEU A 166 -6.53 -20.57 12.88
CA LEU A 166 -5.36 -21.43 13.09
C LEU A 166 -4.06 -20.64 13.21
N LEU A 167 -3.90 -19.57 12.42
CA LEU A 167 -2.73 -18.70 12.51
C LEU A 167 -2.69 -17.96 13.85
N LEU A 168 -3.80 -17.39 14.29
CA LEU A 168 -3.88 -16.72 15.60
C LEU A 168 -3.55 -17.69 16.74
N LYS A 169 -4.14 -18.89 16.74
CA LYS A 169 -3.81 -19.95 17.72
C LYS A 169 -2.33 -20.31 17.70
N TYR A 170 -1.74 -20.45 16.51
CA TYR A 170 -0.30 -20.70 16.39
C TYR A 170 0.52 -19.57 17.03
N LEU A 171 0.20 -18.31 16.73
CA LEU A 171 0.92 -17.14 17.27
C LEU A 171 0.81 -17.08 18.79
N GLU A 172 -0.38 -17.30 19.34
CA GLU A 172 -0.62 -17.36 20.79
C GLU A 172 0.19 -18.49 21.46
N GLN A 173 0.15 -19.71 20.90
CA GLN A 173 0.91 -20.86 21.42
C GLN A 173 2.42 -20.62 21.44
N HIS A 174 2.93 -19.83 20.48
CA HIS A 174 4.34 -19.47 20.38
C HIS A 174 4.67 -18.14 21.08
N LYS A 175 3.74 -17.57 21.85
CA LYS A 175 3.89 -16.31 22.60
C LYS A 175 4.28 -15.12 21.72
N VAL A 176 3.87 -15.14 20.45
CA VAL A 176 4.04 -14.01 19.52
C VAL A 176 2.90 -13.02 19.76
N LYS A 177 3.22 -11.76 20.08
CA LYS A 177 2.24 -10.67 20.20
C LYS A 177 1.45 -10.56 18.90
N ASN A 178 0.14 -10.61 18.98
CA ASN A 178 -0.70 -10.60 17.80
C ASN A 178 -2.01 -9.85 18.03
N LYS A 179 -2.57 -9.37 16.92
CA LYS A 179 -3.87 -8.69 16.85
C LYS A 179 -4.61 -9.17 15.62
N TYR A 180 -5.93 -9.12 15.66
CA TYR A 180 -6.80 -9.57 14.58
C TYR A 180 -7.71 -8.45 14.12
N ILE A 181 -7.93 -8.37 12.80
CA ILE A 181 -8.95 -7.52 12.21
C ILE A 181 -9.60 -8.22 11.01
N ASP A 182 -10.89 -7.97 10.80
CA ASP A 182 -11.68 -8.51 9.70
C ASP A 182 -12.28 -7.36 8.89
N PHE A 183 -12.28 -7.48 7.57
CA PHE A 183 -12.97 -6.53 6.70
C PHE A 183 -13.96 -7.23 5.76
N PRO A 184 -15.16 -6.66 5.52
CA PRO A 184 -15.69 -5.45 6.15
C PRO A 184 -16.10 -5.64 7.62
N ARG A 185 -15.98 -4.60 8.43
CA ARG A 185 -16.37 -4.57 9.85
C ARG A 185 -17.87 -4.37 10.01
N TYR A 186 -18.67 -5.30 9.48
CA TYR A 186 -20.12 -5.17 9.33
C TYR A 186 -20.88 -4.76 10.60
N TYR A 187 -20.39 -5.18 11.76
CA TYR A 187 -21.09 -4.99 13.04
C TYR A 187 -20.44 -3.94 13.94
N THR A 188 -19.19 -3.56 13.65
CA THR A 188 -18.37 -2.75 14.56
C THR A 188 -17.97 -1.39 14.00
N SER A 189 -18.22 -1.13 12.70
CA SER A 189 -17.96 0.19 12.11
C SER A 189 -19.16 0.71 11.32
N PHE A 190 -19.34 2.04 11.34
CA PHE A 190 -20.38 2.72 10.56
C PHE A 190 -20.24 2.40 9.06
N HIS A 191 -19.04 2.51 8.51
CA HIS A 191 -18.79 2.26 7.08
C HIS A 191 -18.92 0.76 6.72
N GLY A 192 -18.56 -0.14 7.63
CA GLY A 192 -18.79 -1.58 7.47
C GLY A 192 -20.28 -1.91 7.41
N GLN A 193 -21.11 -1.27 8.24
CA GLN A 193 -22.57 -1.36 8.13
C GLN A 193 -23.08 -0.85 6.77
N MET A 194 -22.51 0.25 6.25
CA MET A 194 -22.85 0.76 4.91
C MET A 194 -22.49 -0.23 3.81
N VAL A 195 -21.39 -0.98 3.93
CA VAL A 195 -21.09 -2.09 3.02
C VAL A 195 -22.17 -3.17 3.10
N GLY A 196 -22.60 -3.55 4.31
CA GLY A 196 -23.69 -4.51 4.50
C GLY A 196 -24.99 -4.08 3.82
N ARG A 197 -25.37 -2.80 3.95
CA ARG A 197 -26.55 -2.21 3.29
C ARG A 197 -26.41 -2.19 1.77
N TYR A 198 -25.22 -1.88 1.25
CA TYR A 198 -24.92 -1.97 -0.17
C TYR A 198 -25.10 -3.41 -0.70
N LEU A 199 -24.54 -4.41 -0.02
CA LEU A 199 -24.70 -5.81 -0.38
C LEU A 199 -26.15 -6.30 -0.27
N ALA A 200 -26.97 -5.65 0.56
CA ALA A 200 -28.41 -5.88 0.65
C ALA A 200 -29.22 -5.20 -0.48
N GLY A 201 -28.57 -4.47 -1.38
CA GLY A 201 -29.17 -3.82 -2.54
C GLY A 201 -29.73 -2.41 -2.30
N GLU A 202 -29.47 -1.79 -1.13
CA GLU A 202 -30.08 -0.49 -0.77
C GLU A 202 -29.55 0.69 -1.60
N PHE A 203 -28.37 0.56 -2.21
CA PHE A 203 -27.70 1.62 -2.97
C PHE A 203 -27.40 1.20 -4.42
N GLY A 204 -28.28 0.36 -4.98
CA GLY A 204 -28.04 -0.32 -6.25
C GLY A 204 -27.38 -1.69 -6.07
N ASN A 205 -27.16 -2.35 -7.19
CA ASN A 205 -26.67 -3.73 -7.26
C ASN A 205 -25.30 -3.79 -7.96
N LYS A 206 -24.80 -4.98 -8.28
CA LYS A 206 -23.48 -5.11 -8.93
C LYS A 206 -23.42 -4.41 -10.29
N GLU A 207 -24.53 -4.39 -11.03
CA GLU A 207 -24.64 -3.83 -12.37
C GLU A 207 -24.89 -2.31 -12.36
N SER A 208 -25.72 -1.82 -11.44
CA SER A 208 -26.14 -0.42 -11.39
C SER A 208 -25.25 0.48 -10.52
N ALA A 209 -24.55 -0.08 -9.54
CA ALA A 209 -23.66 0.70 -8.69
C ALA A 209 -22.26 0.84 -9.31
N SER A 210 -21.74 2.07 -9.40
CA SER A 210 -20.37 2.29 -9.87
C SER A 210 -19.34 1.56 -8.98
N PRO A 211 -18.38 0.81 -9.56
CA PRO A 211 -17.28 0.20 -8.80
C PRO A 211 -16.42 1.23 -8.06
N TYR A 212 -16.29 2.45 -8.59
CA TYR A 212 -15.61 3.55 -7.89
C TYR A 212 -16.34 3.93 -6.61
N LEU A 213 -17.65 4.19 -6.70
CA LEU A 213 -18.46 4.60 -5.55
C LEU A 213 -18.57 3.51 -4.48
N SER A 214 -18.84 2.27 -4.90
CA SER A 214 -18.92 1.15 -3.97
C SER A 214 -17.58 0.84 -3.30
N SER A 215 -16.44 1.06 -3.98
CA SER A 215 -15.11 0.95 -3.37
C SER A 215 -14.91 1.92 -2.20
N LEU A 216 -15.53 3.11 -2.23
CA LEU A 216 -15.43 4.08 -1.14
C LEU A 216 -15.97 3.54 0.18
N PHE A 217 -17.05 2.75 0.18
CA PHE A 217 -17.56 2.15 1.43
C PHE A 217 -16.53 1.22 2.08
N TYR A 218 -15.87 0.37 1.28
CA TYR A 218 -14.82 -0.52 1.77
C TYR A 218 -13.58 0.26 2.22
N ALA A 219 -13.18 1.28 1.46
CA ALA A 219 -12.02 2.10 1.75
C ALA A 219 -12.20 2.94 3.02
N MET A 220 -13.40 3.50 3.25
CA MET A 220 -13.72 4.26 4.46
C MET A 220 -13.81 3.37 5.70
N ASP A 221 -14.28 2.13 5.54
CA ASP A 221 -14.23 1.15 6.62
C ASP A 221 -12.78 0.86 7.02
N ARG A 222 -11.87 0.61 6.08
CA ARG A 222 -10.45 0.43 6.41
C ARG A 222 -9.80 1.70 6.96
N LEU A 223 -10.11 2.86 6.38
CA LEU A 223 -9.58 4.16 6.83
C LEU A 223 -9.87 4.41 8.31
N THR A 224 -11.08 4.12 8.77
CA THR A 224 -11.45 4.29 10.19
C THR A 224 -10.86 3.23 11.12
N ALA A 225 -10.19 2.21 10.59
CA ALA A 225 -9.37 1.25 11.36
C ALA A 225 -7.88 1.56 11.31
N ARG A 226 -7.44 2.45 10.41
CA ARG A 226 -6.02 2.65 10.08
C ARG A 226 -5.18 2.93 11.31
N ASP A 227 -5.59 3.89 12.12
CA ASP A 227 -4.80 4.37 13.25
C ASP A 227 -4.62 3.26 14.30
N GLU A 228 -5.67 2.46 14.54
CA GLU A 228 -5.61 1.26 15.39
C GLU A 228 -4.61 0.21 14.84
N ILE A 229 -4.62 -0.03 13.52
CA ILE A 229 -3.66 -0.95 12.89
C ILE A 229 -2.23 -0.40 13.02
N VAL A 230 -2.03 0.91 12.81
CA VAL A 230 -0.73 1.57 12.95
C VAL A 230 -0.20 1.40 14.38
N ASP A 231 -1.02 1.69 15.39
CA ASP A 231 -0.65 1.57 16.80
C ASP A 231 -0.21 0.13 17.13
N TRP A 232 -1.00 -0.87 16.70
CA TRP A 232 -0.64 -2.28 16.91
C TRP A 232 0.70 -2.65 16.25
N LEU A 233 0.98 -2.10 15.07
CA LEU A 233 2.22 -2.34 14.34
C LEU A 233 3.42 -1.63 15.00
N GLU A 234 3.25 -0.42 15.54
CA GLU A 234 4.29 0.29 16.29
C GLU A 234 4.63 -0.42 17.61
N GLU A 235 3.62 -0.98 18.28
CA GLU A 235 3.76 -1.81 19.49
C GLU A 235 4.47 -3.16 19.27
N GLY A 236 4.71 -3.53 18.02
CA GLY A 236 5.39 -4.77 17.65
C GLY A 236 4.47 -5.98 17.54
N ASN A 237 3.16 -5.80 17.34
CA ASN A 237 2.24 -6.92 17.12
C ASN A 237 2.35 -7.46 15.69
N THR A 238 2.21 -8.78 15.54
CA THR A 238 1.84 -9.40 14.27
C THR A 238 0.33 -9.25 14.07
N VAL A 239 -0.08 -8.31 13.23
CA VAL A 239 -1.48 -8.07 12.86
C VAL A 239 -1.88 -9.04 11.76
N VAL A 240 -2.93 -9.83 12.00
CA VAL A 240 -3.54 -10.72 11.02
C VAL A 240 -4.85 -10.12 10.55
N ALA A 241 -4.92 -9.75 9.27
CA ALA A 241 -6.12 -9.20 8.64
C ALA A 241 -6.80 -10.27 7.77
N ASN A 242 -8.07 -10.59 8.05
CA ASN A 242 -8.91 -11.37 7.13
C ASN A 242 -9.59 -10.41 6.15
N ARG A 243 -9.13 -10.47 4.88
CA ARG A 243 -9.35 -9.44 3.84
C ARG A 243 -8.71 -8.10 4.18
N TYR A 244 -8.36 -7.34 3.15
CA TYR A 244 -7.80 -5.99 3.25
C TYR A 244 -8.03 -5.21 1.94
N THR A 245 -7.24 -4.19 1.64
CA THR A 245 -7.26 -3.49 0.34
C THR A 245 -7.09 -4.46 -0.84
N THR A 246 -6.35 -5.55 -0.65
CA THR A 246 -6.19 -6.66 -1.61
C THR A 246 -7.51 -7.25 -2.11
N SER A 247 -8.52 -7.30 -1.24
CA SER A 247 -9.86 -7.77 -1.63
C SER A 247 -10.52 -6.80 -2.59
N SER A 248 -10.44 -5.49 -2.34
CA SER A 248 -10.98 -4.49 -3.26
C SER A 248 -10.23 -4.49 -4.59
N MET A 249 -8.89 -4.68 -4.58
CA MET A 249 -8.08 -4.82 -5.80
C MET A 249 -8.54 -5.96 -6.70
N ALA A 250 -9.02 -7.08 -6.15
CA ALA A 250 -9.56 -8.18 -6.95
C ALA A 250 -11.06 -8.00 -7.27
N PHE A 251 -11.91 -7.84 -6.26
CA PHE A 251 -13.36 -7.85 -6.41
C PHE A 251 -13.89 -6.62 -7.17
N GLN A 252 -13.39 -5.42 -6.86
CA GLN A 252 -13.90 -4.20 -7.51
C GLN A 252 -13.37 -4.07 -8.93
N THR A 253 -12.10 -4.42 -9.15
CA THR A 253 -11.48 -4.45 -10.49
C THR A 253 -12.14 -5.46 -11.43
N ALA A 254 -12.64 -6.59 -10.92
CA ALA A 254 -13.37 -7.57 -11.73
C ALA A 254 -14.62 -6.99 -12.42
N ARG A 255 -15.19 -5.93 -11.84
CA ARG A 255 -16.38 -5.21 -12.35
C ARG A 255 -16.04 -4.15 -13.40
N ILE A 256 -14.74 -3.89 -13.62
CA ILE A 256 -14.25 -2.91 -14.58
C ILE A 256 -13.91 -3.62 -15.89
N GLU A 257 -14.24 -2.97 -17.01
CA GLU A 257 -13.86 -3.40 -18.36
C GLU A 257 -12.34 -3.64 -18.45
N LYS A 258 -11.93 -4.73 -19.08
CA LYS A 258 -10.51 -5.19 -19.10
C LYS A 258 -9.51 -4.08 -19.46
N LYS A 259 -9.85 -3.22 -20.43
CA LYS A 259 -8.98 -2.12 -20.90
C LYS A 259 -8.76 -1.00 -19.86
N LYS A 260 -9.67 -0.84 -18.90
CA LYS A 260 -9.66 0.21 -17.87
C LYS A 260 -9.20 -0.27 -16.49
N ARG A 261 -8.88 -1.56 -16.36
CA ARG A 261 -8.55 -2.17 -15.06
C ARG A 261 -7.25 -1.65 -14.46
N GLU A 262 -6.25 -1.39 -15.29
CA GLU A 262 -4.98 -0.86 -14.81
C GLU A 262 -5.14 0.55 -14.23
N GLU A 263 -5.92 1.40 -14.91
CA GLU A 263 -6.29 2.72 -14.42
C GLU A 263 -7.07 2.64 -13.09
N PHE A 264 -8.06 1.74 -13.01
CA PHE A 264 -8.82 1.53 -11.78
C PHE A 264 -7.95 1.03 -10.62
N LEU A 265 -7.04 0.08 -10.89
CA LEU A 265 -6.09 -0.41 -9.89
C LEU A 265 -5.15 0.70 -9.41
N LYS A 266 -4.67 1.56 -10.31
CA LYS A 266 -3.86 2.74 -9.97
C LYS A 266 -4.66 3.68 -9.07
N TRP A 267 -5.90 3.99 -9.43
CA TRP A 267 -6.80 4.83 -8.64
C TRP A 267 -7.04 4.26 -7.23
N LEU A 268 -7.35 2.97 -7.12
CA LEU A 268 -7.62 2.31 -5.85
C LEU A 268 -6.37 2.30 -4.95
N TYR A 269 -5.21 1.99 -5.54
CA TYR A 269 -3.93 2.01 -4.83
C TYR A 269 -3.56 3.41 -4.34
N GLU A 270 -3.74 4.43 -5.18
CA GLU A 270 -3.52 5.84 -4.82
C GLU A 270 -4.43 6.25 -3.66
N MET A 271 -5.74 5.97 -3.77
CA MET A 271 -6.71 6.27 -2.73
C MET A 271 -6.36 5.59 -1.39
N GLU A 272 -6.13 4.28 -1.37
CA GLU A 272 -6.02 3.52 -0.12
C GLU A 272 -4.63 3.58 0.52
N TYR A 273 -3.57 3.44 -0.26
CA TYR A 273 -2.21 3.38 0.28
C TYR A 273 -1.53 4.76 0.32
N LYS A 274 -1.81 5.65 -0.63
CA LYS A 274 -1.12 6.95 -0.72
C LYS A 274 -1.91 8.12 -0.15
N GLU A 275 -3.23 8.15 -0.29
CA GLU A 275 -4.06 9.22 0.29
C GLU A 275 -4.57 8.86 1.69
N HIS A 276 -5.17 7.67 1.83
CA HIS A 276 -5.67 7.18 3.12
C HIS A 276 -4.55 6.70 4.03
N LYS A 277 -3.34 6.45 3.50
CA LYS A 277 -2.17 6.02 4.27
C LYS A 277 -2.37 4.71 5.03
N LEU A 278 -3.10 3.76 4.43
CA LEU A 278 -3.21 2.44 5.02
C LEU A 278 -1.84 1.75 5.08
N PRO A 279 -1.48 1.11 6.21
CA PRO A 279 -0.25 0.33 6.29
C PRO A 279 -0.23 -0.73 5.19
N LYS A 280 0.85 -0.74 4.40
CA LYS A 280 1.09 -1.83 3.44
C LYS A 280 1.37 -3.12 4.18
N GLU A 281 0.78 -4.19 3.68
CA GLU A 281 0.99 -5.53 4.17
C GLU A 281 2.40 -6.06 3.88
N ASP A 282 2.99 -6.82 4.81
CA ASP A 282 4.28 -7.49 4.58
C ASP A 282 4.11 -8.73 3.72
N VAL A 283 2.98 -9.42 3.85
CA VAL A 283 2.67 -10.61 3.05
C VAL A 283 1.16 -10.76 2.87
N VAL A 284 0.78 -11.17 1.66
CA VAL A 284 -0.59 -11.54 1.32
C VAL A 284 -0.63 -13.04 1.07
N ILE A 285 -1.37 -13.76 1.88
CA ILE A 285 -1.64 -15.18 1.70
C ILE A 285 -2.95 -15.32 0.95
N PHE A 286 -2.86 -15.56 -0.35
CA PHE A 286 -4.02 -15.80 -1.20
C PHE A 286 -4.36 -17.30 -1.21
N LEU A 287 -5.50 -17.65 -0.63
CA LEU A 287 -6.05 -19.00 -0.61
C LEU A 287 -6.76 -19.30 -1.93
N TYR A 288 -6.10 -20.05 -2.80
CA TYR A 288 -6.65 -20.46 -4.09
C TYR A 288 -7.52 -21.71 -3.95
N VAL A 289 -8.79 -21.58 -4.31
CA VAL A 289 -9.77 -22.66 -4.48
C VAL A 289 -10.50 -22.46 -5.82
N PRO A 290 -10.61 -23.50 -6.68
CA PRO A 290 -11.44 -23.44 -7.89
C PRO A 290 -12.89 -23.05 -7.60
N VAL A 291 -13.50 -22.27 -8.50
CA VAL A 291 -14.84 -21.69 -8.30
C VAL A 291 -15.90 -22.78 -8.10
N GLU A 292 -15.79 -23.90 -8.81
CA GLU A 292 -16.72 -25.01 -8.73
C GLU A 292 -16.74 -25.66 -7.35
N ILE A 293 -15.60 -25.65 -6.66
CA ILE A 293 -15.46 -26.17 -5.30
C ILE A 293 -15.92 -25.12 -4.29
N SER A 294 -15.56 -23.85 -4.50
CA SER A 294 -15.93 -22.77 -3.61
C SER A 294 -17.45 -22.56 -3.55
N GLN A 295 -18.15 -22.72 -4.68
CA GLN A 295 -19.62 -22.69 -4.76
C GLN A 295 -20.28 -23.76 -3.87
N LYS A 296 -19.78 -25.00 -3.92
CA LYS A 296 -20.29 -26.09 -3.07
C LYS A 296 -20.07 -25.82 -1.58
N LEU A 297 -18.95 -25.20 -1.22
CA LEU A 297 -18.64 -24.84 0.18
C LEU A 297 -19.50 -23.68 0.68
N ILE A 298 -19.83 -22.70 -0.17
CA ILE A 298 -20.72 -21.59 0.21
C ILE A 298 -22.13 -22.11 0.52
N GLU A 299 -22.63 -23.10 -0.22
CA GLU A 299 -23.96 -23.69 0.01
C GLU A 299 -24.12 -24.36 1.38
N GLN A 300 -23.00 -24.77 1.99
CA GLN A 300 -22.93 -25.40 3.30
C GLN A 300 -22.82 -24.39 4.45
N LYS A 301 -22.64 -23.09 4.17
CA LYS A 301 -22.52 -22.05 5.21
C LYS A 301 -23.87 -21.67 5.80
N ALA A 302 -23.84 -21.30 7.08
CA ALA A 302 -24.99 -20.68 7.77
C ALA A 302 -25.36 -19.33 7.14
N LYS A 303 -26.64 -18.96 7.23
CA LYS A 303 -27.15 -17.67 6.76
C LYS A 303 -26.46 -16.53 7.50
N ARG A 304 -25.96 -15.52 6.78
CA ARG A 304 -25.41 -14.30 7.36
C ARG A 304 -26.54 -13.32 7.66
N GLU A 305 -26.53 -12.65 8.82
CA GLU A 305 -27.60 -11.73 9.24
C GLU A 305 -27.78 -10.55 8.27
N TYR A 306 -26.69 -9.97 7.78
CA TYR A 306 -26.74 -8.86 6.81
C TYR A 306 -27.36 -9.25 5.45
N ALA A 307 -27.39 -10.55 5.12
CA ALA A 307 -27.90 -11.04 3.84
C ALA A 307 -29.44 -11.16 3.80
N LYS A 308 -30.17 -10.60 4.79
CA LYS A 308 -31.64 -10.60 4.89
C LYS A 308 -32.27 -11.97 4.58
N GLY A 309 -31.63 -13.05 5.04
CA GLY A 309 -32.10 -14.44 4.87
C GLY A 309 -31.70 -15.16 3.58
N LYS A 310 -30.96 -14.52 2.66
CA LYS A 310 -30.37 -15.16 1.46
C LYS A 310 -29.14 -16.00 1.83
N LYS A 311 -28.98 -17.16 1.18
CA LYS A 311 -27.82 -18.06 1.38
C LYS A 311 -26.54 -17.59 0.68
N LYS A 312 -26.68 -16.83 -0.42
CA LYS A 312 -25.60 -16.24 -1.21
C LYS A 312 -25.90 -14.76 -1.39
N ASP A 313 -24.89 -13.90 -1.33
CA ASP A 313 -25.02 -12.55 -1.86
C ASP A 313 -24.94 -12.56 -3.41
N GLU A 314 -25.25 -11.42 -4.03
CA GLU A 314 -25.30 -11.28 -5.50
C GLU A 314 -23.95 -11.58 -6.18
N TYR A 315 -22.84 -11.32 -5.49
CA TYR A 315 -21.50 -11.61 -5.99
C TYR A 315 -21.17 -13.09 -5.88
N GLU A 316 -21.55 -13.72 -4.78
CA GLU A 316 -21.36 -15.15 -4.54
C GLU A 316 -22.19 -16.02 -5.50
N ALA A 317 -23.32 -15.51 -6.02
CA ALA A 317 -24.16 -16.24 -6.98
C ALA A 317 -23.63 -16.23 -8.42
N ASP A 318 -22.83 -15.23 -8.81
CA ASP A 318 -22.32 -15.12 -10.19
C ASP A 318 -20.99 -15.87 -10.38
N VAL A 319 -21.07 -17.04 -11.01
CA VAL A 319 -19.94 -17.92 -11.28
C VAL A 319 -18.91 -17.28 -12.22
N GLU A 320 -19.34 -16.57 -13.26
CA GLU A 320 -18.42 -15.96 -14.23
C GLU A 320 -17.67 -14.79 -13.59
N TYR A 321 -18.37 -14.00 -12.78
CA TYR A 321 -17.74 -12.98 -11.95
C TYR A 321 -16.70 -13.58 -10.99
N GLN A 322 -17.02 -14.67 -10.29
CA GLN A 322 -16.08 -15.31 -9.37
C GLN A 322 -14.85 -15.89 -10.10
N LYS A 323 -15.01 -16.43 -11.32
CA LYS A 323 -13.88 -16.84 -12.17
C LYS A 323 -13.00 -15.65 -12.51
N GLU A 324 -13.59 -14.51 -12.81
CA GLU A 324 -12.85 -13.30 -13.14
C GLU A 324 -12.11 -12.71 -11.93
N VAL A 325 -12.74 -12.71 -10.74
CA VAL A 325 -12.08 -12.36 -9.48
C VAL A 325 -10.89 -13.28 -9.20
N LEU A 326 -11.07 -14.59 -9.38
CA LEU A 326 -10.00 -15.58 -9.19
C LEU A 326 -8.83 -15.35 -10.15
N ARG A 327 -9.12 -15.04 -11.41
CA ARG A 327 -8.12 -14.66 -12.41
C ARG A 327 -7.36 -13.42 -11.97
N LEU A 328 -8.04 -12.38 -11.50
CA LEU A 328 -7.40 -11.15 -11.03
C LEU A 328 -6.51 -11.40 -9.81
N TYR A 329 -6.94 -12.22 -8.84
CA TYR A 329 -6.04 -12.62 -7.74
C TYR A 329 -4.74 -13.25 -8.23
N LEU A 330 -4.82 -14.14 -9.23
CA LEU A 330 -3.62 -14.77 -9.81
C LEU A 330 -2.74 -13.78 -10.57
N GLU A 331 -3.34 -12.81 -11.26
CA GLU A 331 -2.59 -11.73 -11.95
C GLU A 331 -1.90 -10.81 -10.94
N LEU A 332 -2.60 -10.40 -9.88
CA LEU A 332 -2.04 -9.59 -8.78
C LEU A 332 -0.91 -10.35 -8.06
N ALA A 333 -1.09 -11.65 -7.79
CA ALA A 333 -0.06 -12.46 -7.16
C ALA A 333 1.22 -12.64 -8.01
N LYS A 334 1.11 -12.53 -9.34
CA LYS A 334 2.29 -12.48 -10.22
C LYS A 334 2.95 -11.10 -10.23
N LYS A 335 2.15 -10.05 -10.10
CA LYS A 335 2.61 -8.66 -10.11
C LYS A 335 3.36 -8.28 -8.83
N TYR A 336 2.91 -8.77 -7.68
CA TYR A 336 3.44 -8.37 -6.37
C TYR A 336 4.21 -9.51 -5.69
N LYS A 337 5.51 -9.30 -5.42
CA LYS A 337 6.40 -10.33 -4.86
C LYS A 337 6.03 -10.80 -3.46
N HIS A 338 5.36 -9.96 -2.67
CA HIS A 338 4.90 -10.27 -1.32
C HIS A 338 3.58 -11.06 -1.28
N TRP A 339 3.02 -11.40 -2.44
CA TRP A 339 1.82 -12.24 -2.54
C TRP A 339 2.19 -13.71 -2.71
N GLU A 340 1.52 -14.55 -1.93
CA GLU A 340 1.77 -15.98 -1.84
C GLU A 340 0.51 -16.78 -2.14
N VAL A 341 0.55 -17.53 -3.24
CA VAL A 341 -0.57 -18.37 -3.67
C VAL A 341 -0.53 -19.71 -2.96
N ILE A 342 -1.47 -19.93 -2.05
CA ILE A 342 -1.65 -21.21 -1.38
C ILE A 342 -2.78 -21.97 -2.08
N ARG A 343 -2.40 -22.90 -2.97
CA ARG A 343 -3.34 -23.83 -3.58
C ARG A 343 -3.90 -24.78 -2.51
N CYS A 344 -5.20 -24.67 -2.28
CA CYS A 344 -5.92 -25.45 -1.26
C CYS A 344 -6.49 -26.77 -1.82
N VAL A 345 -6.14 -27.13 -3.05
CA VAL A 345 -6.51 -28.37 -3.73
C VAL A 345 -5.28 -29.15 -4.17
N ASP A 346 -5.40 -30.47 -4.27
CA ASP A 346 -4.38 -31.34 -4.86
C ASP A 346 -4.41 -31.32 -6.39
N SER A 347 -3.52 -32.08 -7.03
CA SER A 347 -3.42 -32.19 -8.49
C SER A 347 -4.66 -32.81 -9.16
N LYS A 348 -5.53 -33.48 -8.39
CA LYS A 348 -6.78 -34.07 -8.86
C LYS A 348 -8.00 -33.17 -8.56
N GLY A 349 -7.77 -31.97 -8.03
CA GLY A 349 -8.84 -31.03 -7.68
C GLY A 349 -9.56 -31.36 -6.37
N LYS A 350 -9.03 -32.25 -5.52
CA LYS A 350 -9.61 -32.53 -4.20
C LYS A 350 -9.11 -31.53 -3.18
N LEU A 351 -9.99 -31.04 -2.30
CA LEU A 351 -9.61 -30.16 -1.19
C LEU A 351 -8.56 -30.83 -0.29
N LEU A 352 -7.51 -30.08 0.01
CA LEU A 352 -6.51 -30.49 0.97
C LEU A 352 -7.08 -30.42 2.40
N PRO A 353 -6.60 -31.29 3.32
CA PRO A 353 -6.89 -31.14 4.73
C PRO A 353 -6.50 -29.75 5.24
N VAL A 354 -7.32 -29.19 6.13
CA VAL A 354 -7.12 -27.85 6.72
C VAL A 354 -5.71 -27.70 7.31
N THR A 355 -5.19 -28.74 7.98
CA THR A 355 -3.85 -28.77 8.56
C THR A 355 -2.74 -28.70 7.51
N LYS A 356 -2.90 -29.34 6.34
CA LYS A 356 -1.93 -29.25 5.24
C LYS A 356 -1.91 -27.87 4.60
N VAL A 357 -3.08 -27.23 4.48
CA VAL A 357 -3.17 -25.83 4.02
C VAL A 357 -2.45 -24.92 5.02
N HIS A 358 -2.71 -25.09 6.32
CA HIS A 358 -2.06 -24.30 7.36
C HIS A 358 -0.53 -24.46 7.36
N GLN A 359 -0.01 -25.69 7.20
CA GLN A 359 1.43 -25.94 7.06
C GLN A 359 2.04 -25.19 5.86
N LYS A 360 1.34 -25.12 4.72
CA LYS A 360 1.79 -24.35 3.55
C LYS A 360 1.83 -22.85 3.85
N ILE A 361 0.83 -22.32 4.56
CA ILE A 361 0.80 -20.92 5.02
C ILE A 361 2.02 -20.66 5.91
N MET A 362 2.24 -21.47 6.95
CA MET A 362 3.38 -21.29 7.86
C MET A 362 4.73 -21.33 7.14
N LYS A 363 4.89 -22.21 6.14
CA LYS A 363 6.10 -22.24 5.31
C LYS A 363 6.30 -20.95 4.51
N ALA A 364 5.22 -20.40 3.95
CA ALA A 364 5.27 -19.14 3.23
C ALA A 364 5.61 -17.97 4.17
N LEU A 365 4.95 -17.88 5.33
CA LEU A 365 5.21 -16.83 6.32
C LEU A 365 6.67 -16.83 6.82
N LYS A 366 7.25 -18.01 7.08
CA LYS A 366 8.68 -18.14 7.45
C LYS A 366 9.62 -17.67 6.35
N ARG A 367 9.32 -17.96 5.06
CA ARG A 367 10.13 -17.49 3.93
C ARG A 367 10.13 -15.96 3.81
N HIS A 368 9.03 -15.32 4.17
CA HIS A 368 8.91 -13.86 4.21
C HIS A 368 9.42 -13.22 5.51
N GLY A 369 9.89 -14.02 6.48
CA GLY A 369 10.43 -13.51 7.74
C GLY A 369 9.40 -12.76 8.61
N VAL A 370 8.12 -13.15 8.53
CA VAL A 370 7.04 -12.50 9.30
C VAL A 370 6.58 -13.31 10.53
N VAL A 371 7.00 -14.57 10.64
CA VAL A 371 6.75 -15.47 11.80
C VAL A 371 7.93 -16.39 12.06
#